data_AF-A0AB37D7P0-F1
#
_entry.id   AF-A0AB37D7P0-F1
#
_cell.length_a   1.000
_cell.length_b   1.000
_cell.length_c   1.000
_cell.angle_alpha   90.00
_cell.angle_beta   90.00
_cell.angle_gamma   90.00
#
_symmetry.space_group_name_H-M   'P 1'
#
loop_
_entity.id
_entity.type
_entity.pdbx_description
1 polymer ?
#
loop_
_entity_poly.entity_id
_entity_poly.type
_entity_poly.pdbx_seq_one_letter_code
_entity_poly.pdbx_strand_id
1 'polypeptide(L)'
;MNNIIDIWSKLKEITEETIKVPFTYMMFFLLNVLIYSGKGQQISEVITLSNVIRQIITLLTELLSIIFNNYIGILLIVTLIALLILVLFKKTNIFNKLPEDIEYTDGTVVSWNPLSAVNRLFSLIFSLSTDYFIFYCCLIFIINPNFYIVDDYFIFLKNQENSNILNILWSVNCLILFRLILQAFFVIKYTDKKRYLKYSLRYNTISSFSISSERNTVLYMIVRNSSDFSDYYLLQVETHKQQLKETIGGLSNNNGSIRREWIKEEIPKFKRQYHILDKSENLSDIIYYYDELKKKYSNNED
;
A
#
# COMPACT_ATOMS: atom_id res chain seq x y z
N MET A 1 -11.82 -20.75 21.47
CA MET A 1 -11.55 -20.96 20.02
C MET A 1 -11.22 -19.59 19.45
N ASN A 2 -9.93 -19.20 19.44
CA ASN A 2 -9.53 -18.03 18.66
C ASN A 2 -9.87 -18.37 17.21
N ASN A 3 -10.75 -17.57 16.62
CA ASN A 3 -11.27 -17.79 15.28
C ASN A 3 -10.07 -17.97 14.34
N ILE A 4 -10.00 -19.08 13.60
CA ILE A 4 -8.94 -19.33 12.62
C ILE A 4 -8.84 -18.14 11.64
N ILE A 5 -9.98 -17.48 11.37
CA ILE A 5 -10.10 -16.25 10.60
C ILE A 5 -9.31 -15.09 11.23
N ASP A 6 -9.32 -14.96 12.55
CA ASP A 6 -8.62 -13.90 13.29
C ASP A 6 -7.10 -14.13 13.36
N ILE A 7 -6.69 -15.41 13.40
CA ILE A 7 -5.27 -15.78 13.27
C ILE A 7 -4.80 -15.54 11.83
N TRP A 8 -5.65 -15.86 10.85
CA TRP A 8 -5.37 -15.67 9.43
C TRP A 8 -5.26 -14.19 9.06
N SER A 9 -6.17 -13.34 9.53
CA SER A 9 -6.11 -11.89 9.32
C SER A 9 -4.85 -11.29 9.93
N LYS A 10 -4.51 -11.66 11.18
CA LYS A 10 -3.29 -11.20 11.85
C LYS A 10 -2.02 -11.66 11.13
N LEU A 11 -1.96 -12.91 10.65
CA LEU A 11 -0.82 -13.40 9.88
C LEU A 11 -0.68 -12.64 8.56
N LYS A 12 -1.79 -12.39 7.86
CA LYS A 12 -1.81 -11.59 6.64
C LYS A 12 -1.30 -10.17 6.89
N GLU A 13 -1.84 -9.51 7.92
CA GLU A 13 -1.47 -8.15 8.34
C GLU A 13 0.02 -8.07 8.69
N ILE A 14 0.53 -8.97 9.54
CA ILE A 14 1.96 -9.01 9.89
C ILE A 14 2.83 -9.19 8.64
N THR A 15 2.44 -10.08 7.73
CA THR A 15 3.23 -10.38 6.52
C THR A 15 3.24 -9.18 5.56
N GLU A 16 2.08 -8.60 5.30
CA GLU A 16 1.91 -7.51 4.34
C GLU A 16 2.46 -6.18 4.88
N GLU A 17 2.34 -5.92 6.19
CA GLU A 17 2.84 -4.68 6.80
C GLU A 17 4.34 -4.74 7.14
N THR A 18 4.81 -5.89 7.63
CA THR A 18 6.20 -6.03 8.10
C THR A 18 7.15 -6.41 6.97
N ILE A 19 6.79 -7.43 6.19
CA ILE A 19 7.64 -8.00 5.13
C ILE A 19 7.37 -7.31 3.77
N LYS A 20 6.20 -6.67 3.61
CA LYS A 20 5.77 -5.98 2.37
C LYS A 20 5.73 -6.85 1.14
N VAL A 21 5.52 -8.15 1.37
CA VAL A 21 5.27 -9.13 0.32
C VAL A 21 3.83 -9.60 0.50
N PRO A 22 3.01 -9.61 -0.57
CA PRO A 22 1.65 -10.16 -0.51
C PRO A 22 1.66 -11.56 0.07
N PHE A 23 0.70 -11.86 0.95
CA PHE A 23 0.65 -13.14 1.64
C PHE A 23 0.63 -14.34 0.68
N THR A 24 -0.04 -14.22 -0.47
CA THR A 24 -0.08 -15.26 -1.51
C THR A 24 1.32 -15.63 -2.02
N TYR A 25 2.20 -14.65 -2.20
CA TYR A 25 3.58 -14.89 -2.66
C TYR A 25 4.48 -15.45 -1.55
N MET A 26 4.17 -15.19 -0.28
CA MET A 26 4.82 -15.88 0.84
C MET A 26 4.41 -17.36 0.90
N MET A 27 3.13 -17.66 0.66
CA MET A 27 2.67 -19.04 0.49
C MET A 27 3.36 -19.72 -0.70
N PHE A 28 3.53 -19.00 -1.82
CA PHE A 28 4.26 -19.51 -2.98
C PHE A 28 5.74 -19.78 -2.67
N PHE A 29 6.41 -18.88 -1.95
CA PHE A 29 7.79 -19.10 -1.48
C PHE A 29 7.89 -20.35 -0.61
N LEU A 30 7.02 -20.49 0.39
CA LEU A 30 6.96 -21.68 1.24
C LEU A 30 6.71 -22.95 0.42
N LEU A 31 5.79 -22.91 -0.54
CA LEU A 31 5.51 -24.02 -1.44
C LEU A 31 6.78 -24.46 -2.20
N ASN A 32 7.52 -23.52 -2.78
CA ASN A 32 8.79 -23.80 -3.47
C ASN A 32 9.79 -24.48 -2.51
N VAL A 33 9.99 -23.93 -1.31
CA VAL A 33 10.90 -24.50 -0.29
C VAL A 33 10.47 -25.93 0.10
N LEU A 34 9.18 -26.17 0.28
CA LEU A 34 8.66 -27.47 0.65
C LEU A 34 8.87 -28.52 -0.45
N ILE A 35 8.64 -28.15 -1.72
CA ILE A 35 8.94 -29.00 -2.88
C ILE A 35 10.44 -29.33 -2.92
N TYR A 36 11.31 -28.32 -2.80
CA TYR A 36 12.77 -28.53 -2.78
C TYR A 36 13.25 -29.41 -1.64
N SER A 37 12.64 -29.28 -0.46
CA SER A 37 13.05 -30.03 0.74
C SER A 37 12.69 -31.52 0.67
N GLY A 38 11.89 -31.95 -0.32
CA GLY A 38 11.39 -33.32 -0.43
C GLY A 38 10.40 -33.72 0.67
N LYS A 39 9.98 -32.79 1.55
CA LYS A 39 9.07 -33.07 2.67
C LYS A 39 7.58 -33.03 2.28
N GLY A 40 7.26 -32.82 1.01
CA GLY A 40 5.87 -32.67 0.56
C GLY A 40 5.00 -33.88 0.86
N GLN A 41 5.54 -35.09 0.73
CA GLN A 41 4.79 -36.33 0.96
C GLN A 41 4.31 -36.44 2.43
N GLN A 42 5.18 -36.14 3.39
CA GLN A 42 4.83 -36.17 4.81
C GLN A 42 3.72 -35.15 5.15
N ILE A 43 3.79 -33.95 4.56
CA ILE A 43 2.79 -32.89 4.78
C ILE A 43 1.45 -33.27 4.15
N SER A 44 1.48 -33.79 2.93
CA SER A 44 0.30 -34.28 2.22
C SER A 44 -0.43 -35.36 3.04
N GLU A 45 0.31 -36.34 3.57
CA GLU A 45 -0.24 -37.43 4.40
C GLU A 45 -0.87 -36.91 5.70
N VAL A 46 -0.24 -35.94 6.37
CA VAL A 46 -0.78 -35.33 7.61
C VAL A 46 -2.08 -34.57 7.34
N ILE A 47 -2.14 -33.78 6.26
CA ILE A 47 -3.32 -32.96 5.94
C ILE A 47 -4.48 -33.84 5.42
N THR A 48 -4.16 -34.85 4.62
CA THR A 48 -5.16 -35.75 4.01
C THR A 48 -5.53 -36.95 4.89
N LEU A 49 -5.04 -36.98 6.14
CA LEU A 49 -5.36 -38.01 7.13
C LEU A 49 -6.86 -38.14 7.38
N SER A 50 -7.59 -37.02 7.29
CA SER A 50 -9.06 -37.02 7.30
C SER A 50 -9.62 -37.24 5.90
N ASN A 51 -10.40 -38.30 5.74
CA ASN A 51 -11.03 -38.63 4.46
C ASN A 51 -11.99 -37.54 3.97
N VAL A 52 -12.68 -36.86 4.90
CA VAL A 52 -13.59 -35.74 4.56
C VAL A 52 -12.80 -34.56 4.01
N ILE A 53 -11.69 -34.19 4.67
CA ILE A 53 -10.82 -33.10 4.22
C ILE A 53 -10.24 -33.44 2.85
N ARG A 54 -9.78 -34.68 2.66
CA ARG A 54 -9.26 -35.15 1.38
C ARG A 54 -10.30 -35.01 0.26
N GLN A 55 -11.53 -35.44 0.47
CA GLN A 55 -12.61 -35.31 -0.53
C GLN A 55 -12.91 -33.86 -0.89
N ILE A 56 -12.98 -32.96 0.10
CA ILE A 56 -13.23 -31.53 -0.14
C ILE A 56 -12.09 -30.93 -0.98
N ILE A 57 -10.84 -31.20 -0.61
CA ILE A 57 -9.66 -30.68 -1.33
C ILE A 57 -9.62 -31.25 -2.75
N THR A 58 -9.92 -32.54 -2.94
CA THR A 58 -10.01 -33.16 -4.27
C THR A 58 -11.06 -32.49 -5.14
N LEU A 59 -12.30 -32.32 -4.64
CA LEU A 59 -13.38 -31.66 -5.38
C LEU A 59 -13.00 -30.22 -5.78
N LEU A 60 -12.38 -29.48 -4.85
CA LEU A 60 -11.97 -28.11 -5.11
C LEU A 60 -10.85 -28.04 -6.15
N THR A 61 -9.93 -29.01 -6.12
CA THR A 61 -8.86 -29.14 -7.11
C THR A 61 -9.40 -29.55 -8.49
N GLU A 62 -10.40 -30.43 -8.54
CA GLU A 62 -11.09 -30.82 -9.78
C GLU A 62 -11.84 -29.65 -10.41
N LEU A 63 -12.51 -28.82 -9.60
CA LEU A 63 -13.18 -27.62 -10.09
C LEU A 63 -12.17 -26.63 -10.70
N LEU A 64 -11.05 -26.39 -10.02
CA LEU A 64 -9.99 -25.52 -10.53
C LEU A 64 -9.26 -26.13 -11.73
N SER A 65 -9.13 -27.46 -11.81
CA SER A 65 -8.46 -28.11 -12.94
C SER A 65 -9.24 -27.89 -14.24
N ILE A 66 -10.57 -27.81 -14.21
CA ILE A 66 -11.38 -27.45 -15.39
C ILE A 66 -10.96 -26.07 -15.93
N ILE A 67 -10.69 -25.12 -15.04
CA ILE A 67 -10.28 -23.76 -15.39
C ILE A 67 -8.87 -23.78 -15.98
N PHE A 68 -7.89 -24.40 -15.30
CA PHE A 68 -6.50 -24.40 -15.72
C PHE A 68 -6.20 -25.31 -16.94
N ASN A 69 -6.96 -26.38 -17.12
CA ASN A 69 -6.92 -27.20 -18.34
C ASN A 69 -7.47 -26.43 -19.56
N ASN A 70 -8.33 -25.43 -19.35
CA ASN A 70 -8.87 -24.61 -20.42
C ASN A 70 -8.31 -23.18 -20.43
N TYR A 71 -7.15 -22.97 -19.81
CA TYR A 71 -6.57 -21.65 -19.58
C TYR A 71 -6.43 -20.79 -20.85
N ILE A 72 -5.94 -21.38 -21.96
CA ILE A 72 -5.88 -20.68 -23.27
C ILE A 72 -7.28 -20.27 -23.73
N GLY A 73 -8.24 -21.19 -23.64
CA GLY A 73 -9.62 -20.92 -24.05
C GLY A 73 -10.22 -19.76 -23.28
N ILE A 74 -9.96 -19.69 -21.96
CA ILE A 74 -10.39 -18.59 -21.11
C ILE A 74 -9.73 -17.27 -21.54
N LEU A 75 -8.43 -17.25 -21.80
CA LEU A 75 -7.74 -16.06 -22.31
C LEU A 75 -8.34 -15.58 -23.63
N LEU A 76 -8.62 -16.49 -24.56
CA LEU A 76 -9.26 -16.17 -25.85
C LEU A 76 -10.66 -15.61 -25.67
N ILE A 77 -11.48 -16.21 -24.81
CA ILE A 77 -12.84 -15.74 -24.54
C ILE A 77 -12.82 -14.34 -23.92
N VAL A 78 -11.98 -14.12 -22.90
CA VAL A 78 -11.90 -12.82 -22.22
C VAL A 78 -11.39 -11.73 -23.17
N THR A 79 -10.38 -12.03 -23.98
CA THR A 79 -9.88 -11.08 -24.99
C THR A 79 -10.92 -10.76 -26.06
N LEU A 80 -11.70 -11.77 -26.50
CA LEU A 80 -12.81 -11.56 -27.44
C LEU A 80 -13.91 -10.69 -26.85
N ILE A 81 -14.27 -10.90 -25.58
CA ILE A 81 -15.23 -10.04 -24.85
C ILE A 81 -14.69 -8.61 -24.75
N ALA A 82 -13.42 -8.43 -24.38
CA ALA A 82 -12.81 -7.11 -24.29
C ALA A 82 -12.83 -6.37 -25.65
N LEU A 83 -12.50 -7.06 -26.74
CA LEU A 83 -12.59 -6.51 -28.09
C LEU A 83 -14.04 -6.16 -28.45
N LEU A 84 -15.00 -7.01 -28.11
CA LEU A 84 -16.41 -6.77 -28.36
C LEU A 84 -16.91 -5.52 -27.62
N ILE A 85 -16.50 -5.32 -26.35
CA ILE A 85 -16.80 -4.10 -25.58
C ILE A 85 -16.26 -2.86 -26.29
N LEU A 86 -15.00 -2.90 -26.75
CA LEU A 86 -14.36 -1.77 -27.45
C LEU A 86 -15.05 -1.47 -28.80
N VAL A 87 -15.43 -2.49 -29.55
CA VAL A 87 -16.16 -2.34 -30.82
C VAL A 87 -17.56 -1.77 -30.59
N LEU A 88 -18.31 -2.32 -29.63
CA LEU A 88 -19.64 -1.83 -29.27
C LEU A 88 -19.58 -0.39 -28.80
N PHE A 89 -18.58 -0.01 -28.00
CA PHE A 89 -18.38 1.37 -27.58
C PHE A 89 -18.17 2.31 -28.77
N LYS A 90 -17.32 1.93 -29.73
CA LYS A 90 -17.05 2.76 -30.92
C LYS A 90 -18.25 2.87 -31.86
N LYS A 91 -19.12 1.85 -31.91
CA LYS A 91 -20.18 1.73 -32.92
C LYS A 91 -21.59 2.00 -32.39
N THR A 92 -21.80 2.04 -31.08
CA THR A 92 -23.14 2.14 -30.48
C THR A 92 -23.17 3.14 -29.32
N ASN A 93 -24.32 3.81 -29.14
CA ASN A 93 -24.56 4.71 -28.01
C ASN A 93 -25.04 3.98 -26.74
N ILE A 94 -24.86 2.66 -26.66
CA ILE A 94 -25.31 1.84 -25.51
C ILE A 94 -24.66 2.31 -24.22
N PHE A 95 -23.41 2.77 -24.29
CA PHE A 95 -22.63 3.23 -23.14
C PHE A 95 -23.04 4.64 -22.64
N ASN A 96 -23.83 5.40 -23.41
CA ASN A 96 -24.39 6.69 -22.95
C ASN A 96 -25.55 6.50 -21.96
N LYS A 97 -25.99 5.26 -21.74
CA LYS A 97 -27.02 4.90 -20.75
C LYS A 97 -26.42 4.36 -19.44
N LEU A 98 -25.10 4.32 -19.32
CA LEU A 98 -24.46 3.87 -18.09
C LEU A 98 -24.57 4.93 -16.99
N PRO A 99 -24.53 4.52 -15.70
CA PRO A 99 -24.53 5.45 -14.59
C PRO A 99 -23.35 6.41 -14.67
N GLU A 100 -23.51 7.60 -14.08
CA GLU A 100 -22.40 8.52 -13.88
C GLU A 100 -21.37 7.94 -12.89
N ASP A 101 -20.15 8.44 -12.97
CA ASP A 101 -19.06 8.01 -12.10
C ASP A 101 -19.37 8.39 -10.64
N ILE A 102 -19.15 7.45 -9.72
CA ILE A 102 -19.42 7.65 -8.29
C ILE A 102 -18.08 7.79 -7.57
N GLU A 103 -17.87 8.93 -6.91
CA GLU A 103 -16.73 9.16 -6.02
C GLU A 103 -17.10 8.79 -4.59
N TYR A 104 -16.36 7.86 -4.00
CA TYR A 104 -16.54 7.42 -2.62
C TYR A 104 -15.74 8.30 -1.66
N THR A 105 -16.11 8.26 -0.37
CA THR A 105 -15.50 9.08 0.69
C THR A 105 -14.02 8.77 0.95
N ASP A 106 -13.51 7.65 0.43
CA ASP A 106 -12.10 7.25 0.46
C ASP A 106 -11.30 7.77 -0.75
N GLY A 107 -11.92 8.56 -1.63
CA GLY A 107 -11.31 9.09 -2.85
C GLY A 107 -11.25 8.08 -4.00
N THR A 108 -11.92 6.93 -3.88
CA THR A 108 -12.05 5.98 -5.00
C THR A 108 -13.15 6.43 -5.95
N VAL A 109 -12.85 6.50 -7.24
CA VAL A 109 -13.82 6.83 -8.29
C VAL A 109 -14.21 5.54 -9.02
N VAL A 110 -15.46 5.11 -8.86
CA VAL A 110 -16.03 4.01 -9.64
C VAL A 110 -16.60 4.58 -10.91
N SER A 111 -15.86 4.35 -12.00
CA SER A 111 -16.30 4.74 -13.34
C SER A 111 -16.96 3.60 -14.11
N TRP A 112 -18.10 3.89 -14.73
CA TRP A 112 -18.89 2.94 -15.52
C TRP A 112 -18.62 3.12 -17.01
N ASN A 113 -17.35 3.00 -17.40
CA ASN A 113 -16.90 3.23 -18.77
C ASN A 113 -16.25 1.95 -19.37
N PRO A 114 -16.12 1.85 -20.71
CA PRO A 114 -15.57 0.65 -21.36
C PRO A 114 -14.12 0.38 -20.96
N LEU A 115 -13.33 1.41 -20.66
CA LEU A 115 -11.94 1.27 -20.24
C LEU A 115 -11.87 0.58 -18.87
N SER A 116 -12.75 0.97 -17.94
CA SER A 116 -12.93 0.34 -16.63
C SER A 116 -13.34 -1.13 -16.77
N ALA A 117 -14.27 -1.45 -17.67
CA ALA A 117 -14.69 -2.84 -17.93
C ALA A 117 -13.54 -3.70 -18.50
N VAL A 118 -12.79 -3.17 -19.48
CA VAL A 118 -11.62 -3.84 -20.04
C VAL A 118 -10.52 -4.03 -18.99
N ASN A 119 -10.24 -3.01 -18.17
CA ASN A 119 -9.28 -3.09 -17.08
C ASN A 119 -9.68 -4.16 -16.05
N ARG A 120 -10.98 -4.28 -15.72
CA ARG A 120 -11.48 -5.34 -14.83
C ARG A 120 -11.26 -6.74 -15.42
N LEU A 121 -11.49 -6.93 -16.71
CA LEU A 121 -11.22 -8.19 -17.40
C LEU A 121 -9.73 -8.55 -17.40
N PHE A 122 -8.86 -7.57 -17.67
CA PHE A 122 -7.41 -7.78 -17.56
C PHE A 122 -6.97 -8.07 -16.13
N SER A 123 -7.54 -7.38 -15.14
CA SER A 123 -7.29 -7.66 -13.72
C SER A 123 -7.69 -9.09 -13.35
N LEU A 124 -8.83 -9.58 -13.85
CA LEU A 124 -9.27 -10.96 -13.65
C LEU A 124 -8.28 -11.95 -14.26
N ILE A 125 -7.81 -11.73 -15.50
CA ILE A 125 -6.76 -12.56 -16.11
C ILE A 125 -5.50 -12.54 -15.24
N PHE A 126 -5.09 -11.37 -14.77
CA PHE A 126 -3.90 -11.22 -13.95
C PHE A 126 -4.04 -12.00 -12.63
N SER A 127 -5.12 -11.82 -11.88
CA SER A 127 -5.41 -12.58 -10.66
C SER A 127 -5.54 -14.09 -10.91
N LEU A 128 -6.07 -14.50 -12.07
CA LEU A 128 -6.13 -15.90 -12.46
C LEU A 128 -4.72 -16.48 -12.69
N SER A 129 -3.83 -15.69 -13.28
CA SER A 129 -2.43 -16.05 -13.56
C SER A 129 -1.55 -16.07 -12.31
N THR A 130 -1.94 -15.35 -11.26
CA THR A 130 -1.15 -15.19 -10.02
C THR A 130 -1.81 -15.88 -8.84
N ASP A 131 -2.71 -15.20 -8.14
CA ASP A 131 -3.24 -15.64 -6.85
C ASP A 131 -3.98 -16.98 -6.95
N TYR A 132 -4.89 -17.10 -7.92
CA TYR A 132 -5.66 -18.34 -8.11
C TYR A 132 -4.78 -19.49 -8.61
N PHE A 133 -3.77 -19.20 -9.43
CA PHE A 133 -2.82 -20.20 -9.90
C PHE A 133 -1.94 -20.73 -8.76
N ILE A 134 -1.42 -19.84 -7.90
CA ILE A 134 -0.65 -20.23 -6.70
C ILE A 134 -1.52 -21.09 -5.78
N PHE A 135 -2.78 -20.69 -5.56
CA PHE A 135 -3.71 -21.46 -4.75
C PHE A 135 -3.98 -22.85 -5.33
N TYR A 136 -4.19 -22.95 -6.65
CA TYR A 136 -4.35 -24.22 -7.34
C TYR A 136 -3.12 -25.12 -7.18
N CYS A 137 -1.91 -24.56 -7.31
CA CYS A 137 -0.68 -25.29 -7.09
C CYS A 137 -0.55 -25.82 -5.65
N CYS A 138 -0.89 -25.00 -4.65
CA CYS A 138 -0.92 -25.43 -3.25
C CYS A 138 -1.85 -26.63 -3.04
N LEU A 139 -3.03 -26.65 -3.66
CA LEU A 139 -3.97 -27.76 -3.54
C LEU A 139 -3.44 -29.03 -4.20
N ILE A 140 -2.86 -28.93 -5.40
CA ILE A 140 -2.21 -30.07 -6.06
C ILE A 140 -1.11 -30.64 -5.17
N PHE A 141 -0.30 -29.77 -4.55
CA PHE A 141 0.77 -30.20 -3.65
C PHE A 141 0.24 -30.97 -2.43
N ILE A 142 -0.89 -30.54 -1.88
CA ILE A 142 -1.54 -31.24 -0.76
C ILE A 142 -2.08 -32.61 -1.18
N ILE A 143 -2.64 -32.74 -2.38
CA ILE A 143 -3.21 -34.02 -2.86
C ILE A 143 -2.12 -34.99 -3.30
N ASN A 144 -1.19 -34.51 -4.11
CA ASN A 144 -0.16 -35.33 -4.73
C ASN A 144 1.12 -34.49 -4.97
N PRO A 145 2.05 -34.46 -4.01
CA PRO A 145 3.28 -33.69 -4.14
C PRO A 145 4.21 -34.24 -5.22
N ASN A 146 4.08 -35.52 -5.62
CA ASN A 146 4.85 -36.12 -6.72
C ASN A 146 4.48 -35.57 -8.10
N PHE A 147 3.47 -34.70 -8.16
CA PHE A 147 3.15 -33.93 -9.35
C PHE A 147 4.23 -32.91 -9.71
N TYR A 148 5.05 -32.52 -8.73
CA TYR A 148 6.18 -31.63 -8.91
C TYR A 148 7.46 -32.42 -9.09
N ILE A 149 8.21 -32.10 -10.15
CA ILE A 149 9.55 -32.62 -10.39
C ILE A 149 10.53 -31.48 -10.18
N VAL A 150 11.62 -31.76 -9.46
CA VAL A 150 12.77 -30.88 -9.38
C VAL A 150 13.82 -31.40 -10.36
N ASP A 151 14.16 -30.61 -11.37
CA ASP A 151 15.20 -30.90 -12.36
C ASP A 151 16.08 -29.66 -12.56
N ASP A 152 17.40 -29.81 -12.52
CA ASP A 152 18.37 -28.72 -12.64
C ASP A 152 18.05 -27.44 -11.81
N TYR A 153 17.57 -27.61 -10.57
CA TYR A 153 17.13 -26.50 -9.71
C TYR A 153 15.93 -25.69 -10.26
N PHE A 154 15.08 -26.33 -11.06
CA PHE A 154 13.79 -25.83 -11.48
C PHE A 154 12.67 -26.80 -11.07
N ILE A 155 11.50 -26.23 -10.75
CA ILE A 155 10.30 -27.01 -10.43
C ILE A 155 9.41 -27.07 -11.68
N PHE A 156 9.02 -28.28 -12.06
CA PHE A 156 8.14 -28.56 -13.18
C PHE A 156 6.89 -29.30 -12.73
N LEU A 157 5.73 -28.93 -13.28
CA LEU A 157 4.47 -29.65 -13.12
C LEU A 157 4.37 -30.77 -14.17
N LYS A 158 4.18 -32.01 -13.71
CA LYS A 158 4.05 -33.21 -14.56
C LYS A 158 2.59 -33.50 -14.94
N ASN A 159 2.36 -34.28 -16.00
CA ASN A 159 1.09 -34.99 -16.25
C ASN A 159 -0.17 -34.11 -16.40
N GLN A 160 -0.07 -32.93 -17.03
CA GLN A 160 -1.25 -32.21 -17.56
C GLN A 160 -1.16 -32.03 -19.06
N GLU A 161 -2.32 -31.99 -19.72
CA GLU A 161 -2.46 -31.66 -21.14
C GLU A 161 -1.79 -30.31 -21.47
N ASN A 162 -1.85 -29.36 -20.53
CA ASN A 162 -1.27 -28.02 -20.66
C ASN A 162 -0.02 -27.79 -19.78
N SER A 163 0.73 -28.84 -19.45
CA SER A 163 1.91 -28.76 -18.57
C SER A 163 2.88 -27.63 -18.95
N ASN A 164 3.12 -27.41 -20.24
CA ASN A 164 3.99 -26.33 -20.74
C ASN A 164 3.51 -24.94 -20.31
N ILE A 165 2.20 -24.67 -20.38
CA ILE A 165 1.62 -23.36 -20.07
C ILE A 165 1.66 -23.12 -18.57
N LEU A 166 1.34 -24.15 -17.78
CA LEU A 166 1.40 -24.06 -16.33
C LEU A 166 2.85 -23.88 -15.85
N ASN A 167 3.82 -24.51 -16.51
CA ASN A 167 5.24 -24.28 -16.25
C ASN A 167 5.67 -22.84 -16.58
N ILE A 168 5.17 -22.26 -17.69
CA ILE A 168 5.40 -20.84 -18.01
C ILE A 168 4.79 -19.95 -16.91
N LEU A 169 3.55 -20.21 -16.48
CA LEU A 169 2.91 -19.47 -15.39
C LEU A 169 3.70 -19.60 -14.08
N TRP A 170 4.24 -20.78 -13.78
CA TRP A 170 5.12 -21.00 -12.64
C TRP A 170 6.37 -20.11 -12.73
N SER A 171 7.08 -20.13 -13.86
CA SER A 171 8.27 -19.29 -14.07
C SER A 171 7.97 -17.80 -13.95
N VAL A 172 6.85 -17.33 -14.51
CA VAL A 172 6.41 -15.93 -14.37
C VAL A 172 6.18 -15.58 -12.91
N ASN A 173 5.53 -16.45 -12.13
CA ASN A 173 5.32 -16.23 -10.70
C ASN A 173 6.62 -16.26 -9.90
N CYS A 174 7.62 -17.06 -10.30
CA CYS A 174 8.96 -17.00 -9.71
C CYS A 174 9.64 -15.65 -9.97
N LEU A 175 9.50 -15.08 -11.16
CA LEU A 175 10.04 -13.74 -11.48
C LEU A 175 9.34 -12.64 -10.66
N ILE A 176 8.02 -12.73 -10.49
CA ILE A 176 7.27 -11.79 -9.64
C ILE A 176 7.74 -11.89 -8.19
N LEU A 177 7.88 -13.12 -7.67
CA LEU A 177 8.41 -13.36 -6.33
C LEU A 177 9.82 -12.77 -6.16
N PHE A 178 10.71 -12.98 -7.12
CA PHE A 178 12.05 -12.41 -7.08
C PHE A 178 12.03 -10.87 -7.04
N ARG A 179 11.20 -10.24 -7.87
CA ARG A 179 10.99 -8.79 -7.83
C ARG A 179 10.49 -8.34 -6.46
N LEU A 180 9.52 -9.03 -5.87
CA LEU A 180 8.96 -8.71 -4.55
C LEU A 180 10.01 -8.85 -3.44
N ILE A 181 10.86 -9.87 -3.50
CA ILE A 181 11.98 -10.05 -2.57
C ILE A 181 12.97 -8.90 -2.70
N LEU A 182 13.37 -8.52 -3.92
CA LEU A 182 14.24 -7.36 -4.14
C LEU A 182 13.59 -6.09 -3.57
N GLN A 183 12.31 -5.87 -3.86
CA GLN A 183 11.57 -4.73 -3.31
C GLN A 183 11.56 -4.76 -1.77
N ALA A 184 11.32 -5.91 -1.13
CA ALA A 184 11.34 -6.04 0.32
C ALA A 184 12.72 -5.69 0.92
N PHE A 185 13.81 -6.11 0.27
CA PHE A 185 15.18 -5.76 0.70
C PHE A 185 15.48 -4.26 0.59
N PHE A 186 14.98 -3.59 -0.46
CA PHE A 186 15.25 -2.16 -0.67
C PHE A 186 14.24 -1.23 0.01
N VAL A 187 13.01 -1.69 0.29
CA VAL A 187 12.00 -0.95 1.05
C VAL A 187 12.18 -1.23 2.55
N ILE A 188 13.36 -0.89 3.08
CA ILE A 188 13.51 -0.68 4.53
C ILE A 188 12.80 0.64 4.83
N LYS A 189 11.51 0.57 5.21
CA LYS A 189 10.85 1.71 5.87
C LYS A 189 11.54 1.80 7.22
N TYR A 190 12.46 2.74 7.39
CA TYR A 190 12.70 3.25 8.73
C TYR A 190 11.33 3.67 9.25
N THR A 191 10.91 3.15 10.42
CA THR A 191 9.92 3.86 11.23
C THR A 191 10.53 5.24 11.42
N ASP A 192 10.04 6.22 10.65
CA ASP A 192 10.61 7.54 10.65
C ASP A 192 10.28 8.11 12.04
N LYS A 193 11.16 7.86 13.03
CA LYS A 193 11.21 8.58 14.31
C LYS A 193 11.63 10.03 14.07
N LYS A 194 11.48 10.55 12.84
CA LYS A 194 11.61 11.95 12.54
C LYS A 194 10.45 12.66 13.20
N ARG A 195 10.68 13.05 14.45
CA ARG A 195 9.90 14.09 15.13
C ARG A 195 9.97 15.43 14.41
N TYR A 196 10.79 15.55 13.35
CA TYR A 196 11.11 16.78 12.65
C TYR A 196 11.17 16.56 11.14
N LEU A 197 10.44 17.36 10.39
CA LEU A 197 10.61 17.55 8.95
C LEU A 197 11.54 18.76 8.71
N LYS A 198 12.42 18.62 7.72
CA LYS A 198 13.14 19.78 7.16
C LYS A 198 12.18 20.54 6.25
N TYR A 199 12.34 21.86 6.18
CA TYR A 199 11.64 22.70 5.22
C TYR A 199 11.76 22.13 3.80
N SER A 200 10.63 21.92 3.13
CA SER A 200 10.56 21.42 1.76
C SER A 200 9.36 22.04 1.06
N LEU A 201 9.51 22.38 -0.22
CA LEU A 201 8.43 22.86 -1.09
C LEU A 201 7.43 21.75 -1.47
N ARG A 202 7.69 20.49 -1.08
CA ARG A 202 6.87 19.32 -1.41
C ARG A 202 5.61 19.15 -0.54
N TYR A 203 5.35 20.08 0.37
CA TYR A 203 4.22 20.00 1.28
C TYR A 203 3.21 21.08 0.94
N ASN A 204 2.01 20.67 0.58
CA ASN A 204 0.89 21.58 0.34
C ASN A 204 0.17 21.83 1.67
N THR A 205 0.12 23.10 2.09
CA THR A 205 -0.61 23.50 3.29
C THR A 205 -2.10 23.51 3.02
N ILE A 206 -2.86 22.77 3.83
CA ILE A 206 -4.33 22.73 3.77
C ILE A 206 -4.92 23.80 4.67
N SER A 207 -4.45 23.86 5.91
CA SER A 207 -4.93 24.81 6.92
C SER A 207 -3.79 25.14 7.88
N SER A 208 -3.80 26.36 8.43
CA SER A 208 -2.83 26.76 9.44
C SER A 208 -3.39 27.82 10.38
N PHE A 209 -2.97 27.79 11.64
CA PHE A 209 -3.20 28.87 12.60
C PHE A 209 -1.94 29.14 13.40
N SER A 210 -1.77 30.38 13.86
CA SER A 210 -0.61 30.79 14.66
C SER A 210 -1.03 31.28 16.03
N ILE A 211 -0.24 30.94 17.03
CA ILE A 211 -0.34 31.46 18.39
C ILE A 211 0.86 32.35 18.62
N SER A 212 0.61 33.60 19.01
CA SER A 212 1.66 34.57 19.29
C SER A 212 1.68 34.89 20.77
N SER A 213 2.81 34.65 21.43
CA SER A 213 3.12 35.22 22.74
C SER A 213 4.07 36.41 22.59
N GLU A 214 4.35 37.14 23.67
CA GLU A 214 5.38 38.19 23.66
C GLU A 214 6.76 37.66 23.24
N ARG A 215 7.06 36.39 23.55
CA ARG A 215 8.39 35.79 23.37
C ARG A 215 8.56 35.02 22.07
N ASN A 216 7.50 34.41 21.58
CA ASN A 216 7.56 33.58 20.37
C ASN A 216 6.24 33.52 19.61
N THR A 217 6.31 33.07 18.37
CA THR A 217 5.12 32.72 17.59
C THR A 217 5.27 31.28 17.15
N VAL A 218 4.26 30.46 17.44
CA VAL A 218 4.19 29.06 17.02
C VAL A 218 3.08 28.92 15.98
N LEU A 219 3.41 28.32 14.85
CA LEU A 219 2.49 28.01 13.75
C LEU A 219 2.16 26.52 13.79
N TYR A 220 0.87 26.22 13.79
CA TYR A 220 0.34 24.88 13.60
C TYR A 220 -0.24 24.79 12.20
N MET A 221 0.06 23.71 11.46
CA MET A 221 -0.40 23.56 10.09
C MET A 221 -0.66 22.10 9.73
N ILE A 222 -1.71 21.88 8.96
CA ILE A 222 -1.99 20.61 8.30
C ILE A 222 -1.36 20.67 6.92
N VAL A 223 -0.50 19.71 6.60
CA VAL A 223 0.10 19.59 5.28
C VAL A 223 -0.11 18.21 4.68
N ARG A 224 -0.17 18.16 3.35
CA ARG A 224 -0.18 16.93 2.57
C ARG A 224 1.07 16.86 1.71
N ASN A 225 1.70 15.69 1.64
CA ASN A 225 2.80 15.45 0.72
C ASN A 225 2.29 15.50 -0.73
N SER A 226 2.84 16.40 -1.54
CA SER A 226 2.41 16.63 -2.93
C SER A 226 2.84 15.53 -3.89
N SER A 227 3.80 14.69 -3.51
CA SER A 227 4.30 13.59 -4.36
C SER A 227 3.47 12.33 -4.24
N ASP A 228 3.19 11.91 -3.01
CA ASP A 228 2.62 10.58 -2.75
C ASP A 228 1.13 10.64 -2.41
N PHE A 229 0.59 11.83 -2.09
CA PHE A 229 -0.81 12.08 -1.68
C PHE A 229 -1.37 11.17 -0.57
N SER A 230 -0.57 10.27 0.01
CA SER A 230 -1.03 9.23 0.93
C SER A 230 -1.20 9.74 2.35
N ASP A 231 -0.30 10.63 2.79
CA ASP A 231 -0.19 10.98 4.22
C ASP A 231 -0.49 12.46 4.46
N TYR A 232 -1.34 12.72 5.45
CA TYR A 232 -1.52 14.02 6.04
C TYR A 232 -0.64 14.14 7.30
N TYR A 233 -0.12 15.33 7.56
CA TYR A 233 0.72 15.62 8.72
C TYR A 233 0.21 16.84 9.46
N LEU A 234 0.13 16.75 10.78
CA LEU A 234 -0.03 17.88 11.67
C LEU A 234 1.34 18.37 12.14
N LEU A 235 1.68 19.60 11.79
CA LEU A 235 3.00 20.16 12.06
C LEU A 235 2.95 21.34 13.02
N GLN A 236 3.95 21.44 13.90
CA GLN A 236 4.20 22.58 14.79
C GLN A 236 5.55 23.22 14.45
N VAL A 237 5.58 24.56 14.37
CA VAL A 237 6.75 25.31 13.90
C VAL A 237 6.90 26.59 14.69
N GLU A 238 8.08 26.84 15.27
CA GLU A 238 8.40 28.16 15.81
C GLU A 238 8.77 29.09 14.63
N THR A 239 7.98 30.16 14.44
CA THR A 239 8.19 31.13 13.35
C THR A 239 8.84 32.41 13.81
N HIS A 240 8.68 32.79 15.07
CA HIS A 240 9.31 33.96 15.66
C HIS A 240 9.88 33.62 17.03
N LYS A 241 11.04 34.20 17.37
CA LYS A 241 11.66 34.03 18.68
C LYS A 241 12.28 35.33 19.16
N GLN A 242 12.17 35.61 20.45
CA GLN A 242 12.80 36.75 21.09
C GLN A 242 14.32 36.55 21.09
N GLN A 243 15.03 37.53 20.56
CA GLN A 243 16.49 37.57 20.53
C GLN A 243 16.97 38.91 21.10
N LEU A 244 18.03 38.85 21.90
CA LEU A 244 18.68 40.05 22.41
C LEU A 244 19.49 40.67 21.27
N LYS A 245 19.15 41.89 20.87
CA LYS A 245 19.90 42.64 19.87
C LYS A 245 20.47 43.91 20.46
N GLU A 246 21.67 44.23 20.03
CA GLU A 246 22.29 45.52 20.28
C GLU A 246 21.79 46.48 19.19
N THR A 247 21.04 47.49 19.58
CA THR A 247 20.63 48.59 18.72
C THR A 247 21.48 49.81 19.06
N ILE A 248 21.99 50.47 18.03
CA ILE A 248 22.66 51.76 18.18
C ILE A 248 21.56 52.83 18.11
N GLY A 249 21.28 53.48 19.24
CA GLY A 249 20.29 54.57 19.30
C GLY A 249 20.72 55.73 18.40
N GLY A 250 19.81 56.20 17.54
CA GLY A 250 20.10 57.23 16.54
C GLY A 250 20.26 58.65 17.09
N LEU A 251 21.07 59.43 16.38
CA LEU A 251 21.07 60.91 16.30
C LEU A 251 21.13 61.69 17.62
N SER A 252 22.27 61.65 18.32
CA SER A 252 22.74 62.81 19.10
C SER A 252 24.26 62.69 19.32
N ASN A 253 24.93 63.83 19.17
CA ASN A 253 26.39 63.97 19.18
C ASN A 253 27.06 63.32 20.40
N ASN A 254 28.12 62.57 20.11
CA ASN A 254 29.18 62.09 20.99
C ASN A 254 28.76 61.12 22.12
N ASN A 255 29.20 59.87 21.96
CA ASN A 255 29.01 58.68 22.81
C ASN A 255 27.66 57.96 22.60
N GLY A 256 27.54 57.27 21.47
CA GLY A 256 26.43 56.34 21.22
C GLY A 256 26.40 55.23 22.27
N SER A 257 25.41 55.28 23.15
CA SER A 257 25.16 54.22 24.11
C SER A 257 24.64 52.99 23.38
N ILE A 258 25.34 51.86 23.50
CA ILE A 258 24.85 50.58 23.00
C ILE A 258 23.70 50.16 23.90
N ARG A 259 22.49 50.07 23.33
CA ARG A 259 21.31 49.60 24.06
C ARG A 259 21.01 48.17 23.63
N ARG A 260 20.86 47.28 24.61
CA ARG A 260 20.44 45.89 24.39
C ARG A 260 18.94 45.81 24.61
N GLU A 261 18.21 45.53 23.53
CA GLU A 261 16.76 45.38 23.58
C GLU A 261 16.37 43.98 23.11
N TRP A 262 15.34 43.43 23.73
CA TRP A 262 14.79 42.13 23.34
C TRP A 262 13.79 42.35 22.21
N ILE A 263 14.12 41.87 21.02
CA ILE A 263 13.28 42.03 19.82
C ILE A 263 12.79 40.65 19.39
N LYS A 264 11.50 40.55 19.12
CA LYS A 264 10.88 39.35 18.53
C LYS A 264 11.08 39.39 17.02
N GLU A 265 11.86 38.45 16.49
CA GLU A 265 12.21 38.41 15.07
C GLU A 265 11.73 37.11 14.41
N GLU A 266 11.40 37.20 13.12
CA GLU A 266 11.01 36.06 12.30
C GLU A 266 12.22 35.16 12.01
N ILE A 267 12.05 33.86 12.27
CA ILE A 267 13.02 32.82 11.92
C ILE A 267 12.90 32.57 10.41
N PRO A 268 13.99 32.68 9.62
CA PRO A 268 13.96 32.40 8.18
C PRO A 268 13.44 30.98 7.89
N LYS A 269 12.61 30.82 6.85
CA LYS A 269 11.93 29.54 6.51
C LYS A 269 12.87 28.33 6.48
N PHE A 270 14.07 28.49 5.92
CA PHE A 270 15.07 27.43 5.82
C PHE A 270 15.72 27.02 7.15
N LYS A 271 15.63 27.86 8.19
CA LYS A 271 16.10 27.57 9.55
C LYS A 271 15.01 27.00 10.46
N ARG A 272 13.76 26.95 10.00
CA ARG A 272 12.63 26.43 10.78
C ARG A 272 12.69 24.91 10.86
N GLN A 273 12.39 24.38 12.05
CA GLN A 273 12.22 22.95 12.28
C GLN A 273 10.72 22.66 12.42
N TYR A 274 10.24 21.70 11.64
CA TYR A 274 8.82 21.37 11.56
C TYR A 274 8.55 20.11 12.37
N HIS A 275 8.02 20.27 13.56
CA HIS A 275 7.73 19.14 14.43
C HIS A 275 6.48 18.39 13.96
N ILE A 276 6.57 17.07 13.82
CA ILE A 276 5.39 16.25 13.52
C ILE A 276 4.68 15.96 14.84
N LEU A 277 3.46 16.47 14.99
CA LEU A 277 2.57 16.18 16.12
C LEU A 277 1.75 14.93 15.87
N ASP A 278 1.26 14.76 14.64
CA ASP A 278 0.45 13.61 14.25
C ASP A 278 0.55 13.32 12.75
N LYS A 279 0.24 12.09 12.37
CA LYS A 279 0.29 11.57 11.01
C LYS A 279 -0.81 10.52 10.79
N SER A 280 -1.66 10.74 9.79
CA SER A 280 -2.70 9.78 9.37
C SER A 280 -2.88 9.81 7.84
N GLU A 281 -3.33 8.70 7.29
CA GLU A 281 -3.80 8.60 5.90
C GLU A 281 -5.20 9.24 5.75
N ASN A 282 -5.95 9.35 6.84
CA ASN A 282 -7.26 10.00 6.88
C ASN A 282 -7.16 11.42 7.43
N LEU A 283 -7.66 12.39 6.65
CA LEU A 283 -7.67 13.80 7.02
C LEU A 283 -8.54 14.06 8.26
N SER A 284 -9.64 13.32 8.43
CA SER A 284 -10.60 13.53 9.52
C SER A 284 -9.97 13.37 10.91
N ASP A 285 -9.06 12.40 11.05
CA ASP A 285 -8.37 12.13 12.30
C ASP A 285 -7.47 13.30 12.70
N ILE A 286 -6.81 13.92 11.71
CA ILE A 286 -5.95 15.08 11.91
C ILE A 286 -6.76 16.34 12.18
N ILE A 287 -7.90 16.52 11.51
CA ILE A 287 -8.78 17.66 11.73
C ILE A 287 -9.27 17.68 13.17
N TYR A 288 -9.66 16.52 13.73
CA TYR A 288 -10.11 16.44 15.12
C TYR A 288 -9.06 17.00 16.08
N TYR A 289 -7.81 16.54 15.98
CA TYR A 289 -6.74 16.99 16.86
C TYR A 289 -6.35 18.46 16.61
N TYR A 290 -6.36 18.89 15.35
CA TYR A 290 -6.14 20.30 14.97
C TYR A 290 -7.19 21.23 15.57
N ASP A 291 -8.47 20.85 15.52
CA ASP A 291 -9.57 21.64 16.07
C ASP A 291 -9.56 21.66 17.60
N GLU A 292 -9.19 20.55 18.26
CA GLU A 292 -8.97 20.54 19.71
C GLU A 292 -7.83 21.47 20.12
N LEU A 293 -6.69 21.46 19.40
CA LEU A 293 -5.59 22.38 19.64
C LEU A 293 -6.05 23.83 19.44
N LYS A 294 -6.76 24.11 18.35
CA LYS A 294 -7.30 25.45 18.07
C LYS A 294 -8.22 25.93 19.20
N LYS A 295 -9.18 25.11 19.63
CA LYS A 295 -10.09 25.41 20.76
C LYS A 295 -9.33 25.66 22.07
N LYS A 296 -8.36 24.80 22.39
CA LYS A 296 -7.53 24.91 23.60
C LYS A 296 -6.83 26.26 23.68
N TYR A 297 -6.36 26.78 22.56
CA TYR A 297 -5.61 28.04 22.53
C TYR A 297 -6.49 29.26 22.27
N SER A 298 -7.69 29.11 21.68
CA SER A 298 -8.69 30.18 21.61
C SER A 298 -9.36 30.46 22.95
N ASN A 299 -9.50 29.46 23.84
CA ASN A 299 -10.11 29.65 25.17
C ASN A 299 -9.16 30.23 26.23
N ASN A 300 -7.89 30.50 25.88
CA ASN A 300 -6.88 31.10 26.78
C ASN A 300 -6.60 32.58 26.45
N GLU A 301 -7.41 33.22 25.60
CA GLU A 301 -7.32 34.65 25.29
C GLU A 301 -8.28 35.52 26.14
N ASP A 302 -8.89 34.97 27.20
CA ASP A 302 -9.63 35.70 28.24
C ASP A 302 -8.78 35.94 29.51
#